data_AF-A0A5T0RA19-F1
#
_entry.id   AF-A0A5T0RA19-F1
#
_cell.length_a   1.000
_cell.length_b   1.000
_cell.length_c   1.000
_cell.angle_alpha   90.00
_cell.angle_beta   90.00
_cell.angle_gamma   90.00
#
_symmetry.space_group_name_H-M   'P 1'
#
loop_
_entity.id
_entity.type
_entity.pdbx_description
1 polymer ?
#
loop_
_entity_poly.entity_id
_entity_poly.type
_entity_poly.pdbx_seq_one_letter_code
_entity_poly.pdbx_strand_id
1 'polypeptide(L)'
;RFRESSISNQKQYSINTNSYLYALYIEFDKNTYELKRYQMSMNWIFTCLELIKVLKYNSNNEISILVEQTFLPTLLDRTLIIFFIDKDPLLLKNKLQELKDYFEKFHLSGAECLKYQLSYRLGQFVLSNYRSLRGLIKIVLNAKKMILNIQKEQELFQETIKNYPFIVFSSSGEDLESRKIKKHYSYRLGKFLKIILI
;
A
#
# COMPACT_ATOMS: atom_id res chain seq x y z
N ARG A 1 -3.94 0.34 32.09
CA ARG A 1 -4.42 -0.01 30.72
C ARG A 1 -3.21 0.11 29.77
N PHE A 2 -2.47 -0.99 29.55
CA PHE A 2 -1.10 -1.03 28.97
C PHE A 2 -0.94 -0.64 27.48
N ARG A 3 -1.89 0.09 26.88
CA ARG A 3 -1.89 0.40 25.43
C ARG A 3 -2.03 1.87 25.07
N GLU A 4 -1.90 2.78 26.04
CA GLU A 4 -1.97 4.24 25.78
C GLU A 4 -0.71 4.77 25.08
N SER A 5 0.44 4.14 25.33
CA SER A 5 1.75 4.48 24.74
C SER A 5 2.08 3.72 23.44
N SER A 6 1.14 2.93 22.89
CA SER A 6 1.36 2.19 21.64
C SER A 6 1.07 3.08 20.43
N ILE A 7 2.09 3.33 19.61
CA ILE A 7 2.00 3.99 18.29
C ILE A 7 0.96 3.33 17.34
N SER A 8 0.68 2.05 17.55
CA SER A 8 -0.29 1.25 16.79
C SER A 8 -1.75 1.63 17.10
N ASN A 9 -2.00 2.34 18.20
CA ASN A 9 -3.34 2.57 18.74
C ASN A 9 -3.64 4.03 19.07
N GLN A 10 -3.14 4.96 18.26
CA GLN A 10 -3.26 6.40 18.50
C GLN A 10 -4.26 7.08 17.55
N LYS A 11 -5.38 7.54 18.13
CA LYS A 11 -6.20 8.62 17.57
C LYS A 11 -5.30 9.86 17.49
N GLN A 12 -4.97 10.31 16.29
CA GLN A 12 -4.24 11.56 15.96
C GLN A 12 -3.45 12.19 17.14
N TYR A 13 -2.17 11.85 17.25
CA TYR A 13 -1.22 12.63 18.03
C TYR A 13 -0.12 13.16 17.11
N SER A 14 0.25 14.42 17.33
CA SER A 14 1.48 15.01 16.82
C SER A 14 2.68 14.16 17.25
N ILE A 15 3.59 13.87 16.34
CA ILE A 15 4.82 13.15 16.67
C ILE A 15 5.72 14.06 17.50
N ASN A 16 6.30 13.53 18.58
CA ASN A 16 7.21 14.27 19.47
C ASN A 16 8.48 14.68 18.70
N THR A 17 8.99 15.89 18.95
CA THR A 17 10.21 16.45 18.33
C THR A 17 11.44 15.57 18.51
N ASN A 18 11.52 14.83 19.62
CA ASN A 18 12.63 13.94 19.95
C ASN A 18 12.48 12.55 19.32
N SER A 19 11.39 12.28 18.60
CA SER A 19 11.21 11.02 17.89
C SER A 19 12.13 10.96 16.67
N TYR A 20 12.73 9.79 16.41
CA TYR A 20 13.45 9.52 15.17
C TYR A 20 12.55 9.67 13.91
N LEU A 21 11.23 9.68 14.08
CA LEU A 21 10.25 9.90 13.01
C LEU A 21 9.92 11.37 12.78
N TYR A 22 10.37 12.29 13.64
CA TYR A 22 9.95 13.68 13.56
C TYR A 22 10.39 14.36 12.27
N ALA A 23 11.61 14.09 11.80
CA ALA A 23 12.09 14.61 10.52
C ALA A 23 11.16 14.19 9.36
N LEU A 24 10.86 12.89 9.26
CA LEU A 24 9.90 12.38 8.27
C LEU A 24 8.49 12.95 8.48
N TYR A 25 8.07 13.16 9.72
CA TYR A 25 6.77 13.78 10.01
C TYR A 25 6.67 15.21 9.45
N ILE A 26 7.75 15.99 9.50
CA ILE A 26 7.82 17.31 8.88
C ILE A 26 7.78 17.21 7.36
N GLU A 27 8.54 16.29 6.75
CA GLU A 27 8.50 16.05 5.30
C GLU A 27 7.08 15.72 4.81
N PHE A 28 6.30 15.02 5.61
CA PHE A 28 4.90 14.69 5.31
C PHE A 28 3.89 15.75 5.78
N ASP A 29 4.28 17.02 5.93
CA ASP A 29 3.43 18.15 6.35
C ASP A 29 2.65 17.87 7.64
N LYS A 30 3.25 17.13 8.57
CA LYS A 30 2.60 16.70 9.81
C LYS A 30 1.36 15.82 9.57
N ASN A 31 1.23 15.18 8.40
CA ASN A 31 0.17 14.25 8.07
C ASN A 31 0.54 12.82 8.50
N THR A 32 -0.01 12.41 9.65
CA THR A 32 0.24 11.08 10.22
C THR A 32 -0.28 9.92 9.36
N TYR A 33 -1.30 10.14 8.53
CA TYR A 33 -1.83 9.11 7.65
C TYR A 33 -0.87 8.82 6.51
N GLU A 34 -0.39 9.85 5.82
CA GLU A 34 0.57 9.69 4.71
C GLU A 34 1.92 9.16 5.21
N LEU A 35 2.41 9.66 6.36
CA LEU A 35 3.62 9.11 6.98
C LEU A 35 3.48 7.62 7.28
N LYS A 36 2.36 7.18 7.87
CA LYS A 36 2.13 5.75 8.17
C LYS A 36 2.11 4.89 6.90
N ARG A 37 1.51 5.39 5.83
CA ARG A 37 1.55 4.71 4.52
C ARG A 37 2.96 4.56 4.01
N TYR A 38 3.75 5.64 4.06
CA TYR A 38 5.14 5.64 3.63
C TYR A 38 6.00 4.67 4.45
N GLN A 39 5.87 4.69 5.78
CA GLN A 39 6.57 3.75 6.66
C GLN A 39 6.18 2.29 6.38
N MET A 40 4.92 2.03 6.06
CA MET A 40 4.48 0.68 5.70
C MET A 40 5.16 0.22 4.40
N SER A 41 5.20 1.08 3.37
CA SER A 41 5.93 0.80 2.12
C SER A 41 7.42 0.58 2.38
N MET A 42 8.04 1.43 3.20
CA MET A 42 9.43 1.32 3.64
C MET A 42 9.71 -0.05 4.26
N ASN A 43 8.83 -0.50 5.16
CA ASN A 43 8.97 -1.81 5.80
C ASN A 43 8.91 -2.94 4.77
N TRP A 44 7.99 -2.91 3.80
CA TRP A 44 7.92 -3.94 2.76
C TRP A 44 9.18 -4.01 1.91
N ILE A 45 9.71 -2.86 1.49
CA ILE A 45 10.92 -2.78 0.66
C ILE A 45 12.12 -3.35 1.42
N PHE A 46 12.37 -2.88 2.65
CA PHE A 46 13.50 -3.39 3.44
C PHE A 46 13.33 -4.86 3.83
N THR A 47 12.10 -5.31 4.11
CA THR A 47 11.85 -6.74 4.36
C THR A 47 12.23 -7.58 3.14
N CYS A 48 11.90 -7.14 1.92
CA CYS A 48 12.31 -7.86 0.70
C CYS A 48 13.83 -7.88 0.56
N LEU A 49 14.49 -6.74 0.74
CA LEU A 49 15.95 -6.62 0.60
C LEU A 49 16.68 -7.53 1.60
N GLU A 50 16.27 -7.54 2.87
CA GLU A 50 16.89 -8.40 3.88
C GLU A 50 16.54 -9.88 3.68
N LEU A 51 15.30 -10.20 3.32
CA LEU A 51 14.91 -11.58 3.02
C LEU A 51 15.75 -12.15 1.87
N ILE A 52 15.95 -11.39 0.80
CA ILE A 52 16.77 -11.80 -0.33
C ILE A 52 18.21 -12.12 0.08
N LYS A 53 18.81 -11.34 0.98
CA LYS A 53 20.16 -11.63 1.50
C LYS A 53 20.19 -12.99 2.21
N VAL A 54 19.20 -13.26 3.06
CA VAL A 54 19.08 -14.54 3.79
C VAL A 54 18.86 -15.71 2.82
N LEU A 55 18.02 -15.54 1.81
CA LEU A 55 17.74 -16.55 0.80
C LEU A 55 18.96 -16.86 -0.07
N LYS A 56 19.72 -15.83 -0.47
CA LYS A 56 20.97 -16.01 -1.22
C LYS A 56 22.04 -16.73 -0.39
N TYR A 57 22.16 -16.43 0.90
CA TYR A 57 23.09 -17.11 1.79
C TYR A 57 22.77 -18.60 1.96
N ASN A 58 21.49 -18.98 1.87
CA ASN A 58 21.01 -20.36 2.01
C ASN A 58 20.45 -20.94 0.70
N SER A 59 21.06 -20.61 -0.45
CA SER A 59 20.47 -20.90 -1.77
C SER A 59 20.12 -22.37 -2.03
N ASN A 60 20.85 -23.30 -1.42
CA ASN A 60 20.67 -24.75 -1.62
C ASN A 60 19.71 -25.37 -0.58
N ASN A 61 19.20 -24.59 0.35
CA ASN A 61 18.29 -25.06 1.38
C ASN A 61 16.85 -25.10 0.82
N GLU A 62 16.21 -26.27 0.90
CA GLU A 62 14.84 -26.48 0.38
C GLU A 62 13.82 -25.51 0.98
N ILE A 63 13.94 -25.18 2.28
CA ILE A 63 13.08 -24.20 2.94
C ILE A 63 13.30 -22.81 2.33
N SER A 64 14.54 -22.44 2.02
CA SER A 64 14.82 -21.14 1.39
C SER A 64 14.20 -21.06 0.00
N ILE A 65 14.32 -22.12 -0.81
CA ILE A 65 13.68 -22.22 -2.12
C ILE A 65 12.15 -22.08 -1.98
N LEU A 66 11.54 -22.80 -1.03
CA LEU A 66 10.10 -22.75 -0.80
C LEU A 66 9.65 -21.37 -0.31
N VAL A 67 10.41 -20.74 0.57
CA VAL A 67 10.11 -19.39 1.08
C VAL A 67 10.19 -18.36 -0.04
N GLU A 68 11.21 -18.43 -0.89
CA GLU A 68 11.37 -17.57 -2.05
C GLU A 68 10.16 -17.70 -2.98
N GLN A 69 9.80 -18.91 -3.38
CA GLN A 69 8.71 -19.15 -4.34
C GLN A 69 7.33 -18.79 -3.77
N THR A 70 7.11 -18.97 -2.46
CA THR A 70 5.78 -18.82 -1.86
C THR A 70 5.52 -17.41 -1.34
N PHE A 71 6.49 -16.80 -0.66
CA PHE A 71 6.27 -15.53 0.05
C PHE A 71 6.80 -14.31 -0.69
N LEU A 72 7.94 -14.44 -1.39
CA LEU A 72 8.59 -13.29 -2.02
C LEU A 72 7.70 -12.59 -3.06
N PRO A 73 6.94 -13.28 -3.93
CA PRO A 73 6.02 -12.61 -4.87
C PRO A 73 5.00 -11.71 -4.16
N THR A 74 4.44 -12.19 -3.04
CA THR A 74 3.45 -11.41 -2.26
C THR A 74 4.10 -10.20 -1.60
N LEU A 75 5.33 -10.33 -1.11
CA LEU A 75 6.06 -9.22 -0.50
C LEU A 75 6.45 -8.17 -1.55
N LEU A 76 6.93 -8.61 -2.72
CA LEU A 76 7.22 -7.74 -3.86
C LEU A 76 5.98 -6.95 -4.30
N ASP A 77 4.82 -7.60 -4.41
CA ASP A 77 3.55 -6.92 -4.72
C ASP A 77 3.23 -5.78 -3.74
N ARG A 78 3.54 -5.96 -2.45
CA ARG A 78 3.33 -4.94 -1.42
C ARG A 78 4.29 -3.77 -1.52
N THR A 79 5.49 -3.97 -2.08
CA THR A 79 6.44 -2.87 -2.26
C THR A 79 5.91 -1.81 -3.25
N LEU A 80 5.07 -2.22 -4.20
CA LEU A 80 4.48 -1.34 -5.23
C LEU A 80 3.58 -0.24 -4.65
N ILE A 81 3.16 -0.35 -3.38
CA ILE A 81 2.41 0.69 -2.68
C ILE A 81 3.16 2.04 -2.72
N ILE A 82 4.50 2.02 -2.73
CA ILE A 82 5.32 3.24 -2.79
C ILE A 82 5.02 4.12 -4.01
N PHE A 83 4.54 3.53 -5.12
CA PHE A 83 4.19 4.28 -6.33
C PHE A 83 2.88 5.06 -6.21
N PHE A 84 2.04 4.77 -5.22
CA PHE A 84 0.86 5.60 -4.91
C PHE A 84 1.19 6.78 -3.98
N ILE A 85 2.45 6.94 -3.57
CA ILE A 85 2.89 7.97 -2.63
C ILE A 85 3.75 8.99 -3.37
N ASP A 86 3.33 10.25 -3.32
CA ASP A 86 4.00 11.37 -3.99
C ASP A 86 5.39 11.63 -3.39
N LYS A 87 5.41 11.93 -2.08
CA LYS A 87 6.64 12.22 -1.33
C LYS A 87 7.47 10.96 -1.10
N ASP A 88 8.75 11.03 -1.47
CA ASP A 88 9.73 9.95 -1.25
C ASP A 88 11.06 10.47 -0.67
N PRO A 89 11.05 10.99 0.58
CA PRO A 89 12.23 11.61 1.19
C PRO A 89 13.44 10.67 1.37
N LEU A 90 13.22 9.35 1.40
CA LEU A 90 14.28 8.34 1.53
C LEU A 90 14.62 7.64 0.21
N LEU A 91 14.10 8.12 -0.92
CA LEU A 91 14.34 7.56 -2.26
C LEU A 91 14.06 6.05 -2.33
N LEU A 92 12.99 5.58 -1.69
CA LEU A 92 12.60 4.18 -1.62
C LEU A 92 12.25 3.61 -2.99
N LYS A 93 11.72 4.43 -3.91
CA LYS A 93 11.45 4.00 -5.29
C LYS A 93 12.73 3.53 -5.98
N ASN A 94 13.86 4.19 -5.74
CA ASN A 94 15.16 3.79 -6.31
C ASN A 94 15.65 2.46 -5.75
N LYS A 95 15.35 2.15 -4.49
CA LYS A 95 15.71 0.86 -3.87
C LYS A 95 15.06 -0.34 -4.53
N LEU A 96 13.95 -0.15 -5.26
CA LEU A 96 13.34 -1.23 -6.03
C LEU A 96 14.23 -1.74 -7.17
N GLN A 97 15.22 -0.96 -7.62
CA GLN A 97 16.20 -1.43 -8.62
C GLN A 97 17.05 -2.58 -8.08
N GLU A 98 17.32 -2.61 -6.77
CA GLU A 98 18.03 -3.71 -6.11
C GLU A 98 17.23 -5.03 -6.12
N LEU A 99 15.92 -4.95 -6.41
CA LEU A 99 14.99 -6.08 -6.49
C LEU A 99 14.66 -6.49 -7.92
N LYS A 100 15.30 -5.87 -8.93
CA LYS A 100 14.99 -6.04 -10.36
C LYS A 100 14.89 -7.51 -10.78
N ASP A 101 15.92 -8.30 -10.51
CA ASP A 101 15.97 -9.71 -10.92
C ASP A 101 14.78 -10.52 -10.39
N TYR A 102 14.27 -10.16 -9.21
CA TYR A 102 13.13 -10.82 -8.58
C TYR A 102 11.79 -10.38 -9.17
N PHE A 103 11.66 -9.11 -9.56
CA PHE A 103 10.49 -8.64 -10.32
C PHE A 103 10.43 -9.27 -11.72
N GLU A 104 11.57 -9.46 -12.37
CA GLU A 104 11.64 -10.15 -13.67
C GLU A 104 11.36 -11.65 -13.53
N LYS A 105 11.84 -12.26 -12.45
CA LYS A 105 11.58 -13.68 -12.13
C LYS A 105 10.11 -13.95 -11.78
N PHE A 106 9.47 -13.06 -11.02
CA PHE A 106 8.13 -13.25 -10.52
C PHE A 106 7.15 -12.30 -11.21
N HIS A 107 6.30 -12.86 -12.08
CA HIS A 107 5.14 -12.13 -12.57
C HIS A 107 4.17 -11.85 -11.43
N LEU A 108 4.04 -10.57 -11.08
CA LEU A 108 3.28 -10.16 -9.92
C LEU A 108 1.77 -10.25 -10.16
N SER A 109 1.01 -10.42 -9.09
CA SER A 109 -0.45 -10.46 -9.21
C SER A 109 -1.05 -9.06 -9.38
N GLY A 110 -0.40 -8.04 -8.80
CA GLY A 110 -0.96 -6.71 -8.69
C GLY A 110 -2.15 -6.64 -7.72
N ALA A 111 -2.42 -7.72 -6.96
CA ALA A 111 -3.55 -7.80 -6.04
C ALA A 111 -3.51 -6.69 -5.00
N GLU A 112 -2.33 -6.37 -4.45
CA GLU A 112 -2.21 -5.31 -3.44
C GLU A 112 -2.59 -3.93 -4.01
N CYS A 113 -2.30 -3.67 -5.29
CA CYS A 113 -2.68 -2.44 -5.99
C CYS A 113 -4.21 -2.31 -6.11
N LEU A 114 -4.98 -3.40 -6.08
CA LEU A 114 -6.45 -3.34 -6.07
C LEU A 114 -7.02 -2.62 -4.85
N LYS A 115 -6.31 -2.63 -3.71
CA LYS A 115 -6.74 -1.91 -2.50
C LYS A 115 -6.65 -0.39 -2.66
N TYR A 116 -5.89 0.08 -3.65
CA TYR A 116 -5.76 1.49 -4.00
C TYR A 116 -6.72 1.93 -5.10
N GLN A 117 -7.49 0.99 -5.68
CA GLN A 117 -8.54 1.35 -6.61
C GLN A 117 -9.66 2.13 -5.94
N LEU A 118 -10.24 3.04 -6.72
CA LEU A 118 -11.40 3.83 -6.35
C LEU A 118 -12.50 3.02 -5.65
N SER A 119 -12.88 1.86 -6.21
CA SER A 119 -13.91 0.99 -5.63
C SER A 119 -13.54 0.52 -4.22
N TYR A 120 -12.29 0.10 -3.99
CA TYR A 120 -11.90 -0.38 -2.67
C TYR A 120 -11.85 0.77 -1.65
N ARG A 121 -11.17 1.87 -1.99
CA ARG A 121 -10.97 3.02 -1.08
C ARG A 121 -12.27 3.75 -0.77
N LEU A 122 -13.19 3.90 -1.72
CA LEU A 122 -14.51 4.48 -1.46
C LEU A 122 -15.32 3.63 -0.48
N GLY A 123 -15.39 2.32 -0.69
CA GLY A 123 -16.10 1.45 0.24
C GLY A 123 -15.45 1.44 1.62
N GLN A 124 -14.12 1.43 1.71
CA GLN A 124 -13.42 1.54 2.99
C GLN A 124 -13.72 2.88 3.70
N PHE A 125 -13.76 3.99 2.95
CA PHE A 125 -14.12 5.30 3.49
C PHE A 125 -15.54 5.32 4.06
N VAL A 126 -16.52 4.76 3.35
CA VAL A 126 -17.89 4.64 3.85
C VAL A 126 -17.95 3.74 5.07
N LEU A 127 -17.34 2.57 5.03
CA LEU A 127 -17.34 1.62 6.15
C LEU A 127 -16.65 2.16 7.41
N SER A 128 -15.75 3.12 7.26
CA SER A 128 -15.09 3.76 8.39
C SER A 128 -15.95 4.85 9.04
N ASN A 129 -17.00 5.34 8.36
CA ASN A 129 -17.79 6.49 8.80
C ASN A 129 -19.31 6.20 8.93
N TYR A 130 -19.85 5.08 8.40
CA TYR A 130 -21.30 4.83 8.32
C TYR A 130 -22.04 4.71 9.66
N ARG A 131 -21.35 4.44 10.77
CA ARG A 131 -21.98 4.09 12.07
C ARG A 131 -22.60 5.28 12.82
N SER A 132 -22.58 6.49 12.27
CA SER A 132 -23.15 7.67 12.93
C SER A 132 -23.67 8.69 11.91
N LEU A 133 -24.70 9.45 12.30
CA LEU A 133 -25.24 10.53 11.46
C LEU A 133 -24.17 11.56 11.05
N ARG A 134 -23.31 11.95 11.99
CA ARG A 134 -22.16 12.84 11.71
C ARG A 134 -21.21 12.22 10.67
N GLY A 135 -20.97 10.92 10.76
CA GLY A 135 -20.14 10.20 9.80
C GLY A 135 -20.80 10.08 8.41
N LEU A 136 -22.12 9.90 8.33
CA LEU A 136 -22.87 9.93 7.07
C LEU A 136 -22.79 11.30 6.40
N ILE A 137 -22.99 12.38 7.17
CA ILE A 137 -22.79 13.76 6.67
C ILE A 137 -21.36 13.95 6.16
N LYS A 138 -20.36 13.46 6.92
CA LYS A 138 -18.94 13.54 6.53
C LYS A 138 -18.66 12.81 5.22
N ILE A 139 -19.31 11.68 4.96
CA ILE A 139 -19.17 10.94 3.69
C ILE A 139 -19.62 11.84 2.53
N VAL A 140 -20.82 12.41 2.62
CA VAL A 140 -21.38 13.25 1.56
C VAL A 140 -20.50 14.47 1.30
N LEU A 141 -20.13 15.20 2.36
CA LEU A 141 -19.33 16.42 2.23
C LEU A 141 -17.93 16.19 1.66
N ASN A 142 -17.32 15.03 1.92
CA ASN A 142 -15.93 14.75 1.52
C ASN A 142 -15.80 13.80 0.33
N ALA A 143 -16.90 13.27 -0.22
CA ALA A 143 -16.88 12.28 -1.29
C ALA A 143 -16.09 12.76 -2.51
N LYS A 144 -16.40 13.97 -3.03
CA LYS A 144 -15.72 14.54 -4.20
C LYS A 144 -14.22 14.70 -3.98
N LYS A 145 -13.82 15.24 -2.82
CA LYS A 145 -12.40 15.40 -2.46
C LYS A 145 -11.69 14.05 -2.37
N MET A 146 -12.34 13.05 -1.77
CA MET A 146 -11.80 11.68 -1.66
C MET A 146 -11.62 11.04 -3.04
N ILE A 147 -12.62 11.14 -3.92
CA ILE A 147 -12.54 10.61 -5.30
C ILE A 147 -11.36 11.23 -6.04
N LEU A 148 -11.25 12.56 -6.01
CA LEU A 148 -10.18 13.29 -6.70
C LEU A 148 -8.79 12.92 -6.15
N ASN A 149 -8.65 12.77 -4.83
CA ASN A 149 -7.40 12.32 -4.24
C ASN A 149 -7.03 10.89 -4.66
N ILE A 150 -8.01 9.97 -4.69
CA ILE A 150 -7.76 8.60 -5.14
C ILE A 150 -7.32 8.59 -6.61
N GLN A 151 -8.00 9.35 -7.48
CA GLN A 151 -7.65 9.45 -8.90
C GLN A 151 -6.23 9.97 -9.10
N LYS A 152 -5.83 11.03 -8.38
CA LYS A 152 -4.46 11.55 -8.41
C LYS A 152 -3.42 10.52 -8.00
N GLU A 153 -3.68 9.76 -6.94
CA GLU A 153 -2.76 8.68 -6.52
C GLU A 153 -2.67 7.57 -7.58
N GLN A 154 -3.78 7.26 -8.27
CA GLN A 154 -3.77 6.29 -9.36
C GLN A 154 -3.00 6.79 -10.58
N GLU A 155 -3.17 8.07 -10.95
CA GLU A 155 -2.40 8.72 -12.03
C GLU A 155 -0.90 8.70 -11.71
N LEU A 156 -0.52 9.10 -10.50
CA LEU A 156 0.86 9.05 -10.02
C LEU A 156 1.45 7.64 -10.12
N PHE A 157 0.68 6.61 -9.73
CA PHE A 157 1.13 5.23 -9.87
C PHE A 157 1.40 4.87 -11.32
N GLN A 158 0.48 5.21 -12.23
CA GLN A 158 0.62 4.90 -13.66
C GLN A 158 1.80 5.64 -14.30
N GLU A 159 2.11 6.86 -13.87
CA GLU A 159 3.28 7.60 -14.33
C GLU A 159 4.57 7.02 -13.76
N THR A 160 4.58 6.73 -12.46
CA THR A 160 5.78 6.25 -11.77
C THR A 160 6.18 4.87 -12.26
N ILE A 161 5.23 3.93 -12.40
CA ILE A 161 5.55 2.54 -12.77
C ILE A 161 6.13 2.42 -14.18
N LYS A 162 5.85 3.37 -15.09
CA LYS A 162 6.46 3.41 -16.44
C LYS A 162 7.98 3.52 -16.39
N ASN A 163 8.53 4.10 -15.33
CA ASN A 163 9.98 4.21 -15.12
C ASN A 163 10.62 2.90 -14.63
N TYR A 164 9.81 1.86 -14.38
CA TYR A 164 10.22 0.55 -13.88
C TYR A 164 9.70 -0.56 -14.79
N PRO A 165 10.16 -0.64 -16.05
CA PRO A 165 9.62 -1.56 -17.07
C PRO A 165 9.81 -3.05 -16.74
N PHE A 166 10.71 -3.36 -15.80
CA PHE A 166 10.94 -4.73 -15.31
C PHE A 166 9.83 -5.24 -14.39
N ILE A 167 8.91 -4.37 -13.93
CA ILE A 167 7.77 -4.77 -13.11
C ILE A 167 6.62 -5.14 -14.04
N VAL A 168 6.37 -6.45 -14.16
CA VAL A 168 5.34 -6.99 -15.04
C VAL A 168 4.29 -7.73 -14.23
N PHE A 169 3.02 -7.36 -14.43
CA PHE A 169 1.89 -8.08 -13.85
C PHE A 169 1.53 -9.29 -14.70
N SER A 170 1.11 -10.37 -14.05
CA SER A 170 0.60 -11.56 -14.71
C SER A 170 -0.67 -11.24 -15.50
N SER A 171 -0.70 -11.66 -16.76
CA SER A 171 -1.79 -11.45 -17.71
C SER A 171 -2.93 -12.46 -17.56
N SER A 172 -2.68 -13.56 -16.84
CA SER A 172 -3.60 -14.67 -16.65
C SER A 172 -4.65 -14.36 -15.57
N GLY A 173 -5.92 -14.59 -15.90
CA GLY A 173 -7.14 -14.32 -15.13
C GLY A 173 -7.07 -14.33 -13.60
N GLU A 174 -7.91 -13.48 -12.99
CA GLU A 174 -7.97 -13.15 -11.55
C GLU A 174 -7.32 -14.19 -10.61
N ASP A 175 -6.10 -13.91 -10.19
CA ASP A 175 -5.41 -14.68 -9.17
C ASP A 175 -6.25 -14.75 -7.87
N LEU A 176 -5.94 -15.72 -7.00
CA LEU A 176 -6.72 -15.98 -5.79
C LEU A 176 -6.80 -14.75 -4.86
N GLU A 177 -5.73 -13.97 -4.74
CA GLU A 177 -5.69 -12.79 -3.88
C GLU A 177 -6.51 -11.65 -4.48
N SER A 178 -6.43 -11.43 -5.78
CA SER A 178 -7.31 -10.49 -6.49
C SER A 178 -8.79 -10.85 -6.29
N ARG A 179 -9.14 -12.13 -6.38
CA ARG A 179 -10.52 -12.61 -6.11
C ARG A 179 -10.94 -12.35 -4.67
N LYS A 180 -10.08 -12.60 -3.69
CA LYS A 180 -10.35 -12.30 -2.28
C LYS A 180 -10.62 -10.80 -2.07
N ILE A 181 -9.80 -9.93 -2.65
CA ILE A 181 -9.96 -8.48 -2.54
C ILE A 181 -11.27 -8.02 -3.20
N LYS A 182 -11.59 -8.52 -4.39
CA LYS A 182 -12.85 -8.18 -5.09
C LYS A 182 -14.10 -8.67 -4.36
N LYS A 183 -14.01 -9.79 -3.62
CA LYS A 183 -15.09 -10.29 -2.75
C LYS A 183 -15.24 -9.49 -1.46
N HIS A 184 -14.20 -8.77 -1.02
CA HIS A 184 -14.22 -7.98 0.19
C HIS A 184 -15.33 -6.92 0.16
N TYR A 185 -15.98 -6.68 1.30
CA TYR A 185 -17.15 -5.81 1.38
C TYR A 185 -16.83 -4.36 0.96
N SER A 186 -15.63 -3.86 1.29
CA SER A 186 -15.16 -2.54 0.82
C SER A 186 -15.17 -2.44 -0.71
N TYR A 187 -14.66 -3.45 -1.42
CA TYR A 187 -14.62 -3.42 -2.87
C TYR A 187 -16.03 -3.45 -3.47
N ARG A 188 -16.87 -4.38 -3.00
CA ARG A 188 -18.25 -4.54 -3.51
C ARG A 188 -19.09 -3.29 -3.26
N LEU A 189 -19.02 -2.74 -2.05
CA LEU A 189 -19.74 -1.52 -1.69
C LEU A 189 -19.27 -0.33 -2.53
N GLY A 190 -17.95 -0.11 -2.64
CA GLY A 190 -17.48 1.03 -3.43
C GLY A 190 -17.69 0.88 -4.93
N LYS A 191 -17.77 -0.35 -5.46
CA LYS A 191 -18.22 -0.58 -6.84
C LYS A 191 -19.65 -0.07 -7.06
N PHE A 192 -20.55 -0.30 -6.11
CA PHE A 192 -21.91 0.25 -6.14
C PHE A 192 -21.92 1.78 -5.98
N LEU A 193 -21.16 2.30 -5.01
CA LEU A 193 -21.07 3.75 -4.77
C LEU A 193 -20.51 4.52 -5.98
N LYS A 194 -19.58 3.91 -6.73
CA LYS A 194 -19.04 4.49 -7.96
C LYS A 194 -20.15 4.83 -8.96
N ILE A 195 -21.18 3.98 -9.09
CA ILE A 195 -22.30 4.19 -10.02
C ILE A 195 -23.19 5.38 -9.59
N ILE A 196 -23.24 5.67 -8.30
CA ILE A 196 -24.10 6.72 -7.73
C ILE A 196 -23.37 8.07 -7.69
N LEU A 197 -22.07 8.05 -7.41
CA LEU A 197 -21.29 9.25 -7.12
C LEU A 197 -20.50 9.79 -8.31
N ILE A 198 -20.36 9.00 -9.39
CA ILE A 198 -19.60 9.31 -10.61
C ILE A 198 -20.46 8.95 -11.80
#